data_AF-A0AA43ZDQ1-F1
#
_entry.id   AF-A0AA43ZDQ1-F1
#
_cell.length_a   1.000
_cell.length_b   1.000
_cell.length_c   1.000
_cell.angle_alpha   90.00
_cell.angle_beta   90.00
_cell.angle_gamma   90.00
#
_symmetry.space_group_name_H-M   'P 1'
#
loop_
_entity.id
_entity.type
_entity.pdbx_description
1 polymer ?
#
loop_
_entity_poly.entity_id
_entity_poly.type
_entity_poly.pdbx_seq_one_letter_code
_entity_poly.pdbx_strand_id
1 'polypeptide(L)' 'MKTIALAKHPANMDASAHEVLDVTIGRSTGTVFRVTNGFVPGFKGMTAPGYMPDVETAVEWIEAFAAQEAA' A
#
# COMPACT_ATOMS: atom_id res chain seq x y z
N MET A 1 17.19 -0.90 -8.56
CA MET A 1 15.76 -1.14 -8.23
C MET A 1 15.01 0.15 -8.49
N LYS A 2 13.97 0.14 -9.34
CA LYS A 2 13.24 1.35 -9.72
C LYS A 2 12.21 1.68 -8.63
N THR A 3 12.54 2.63 -7.76
CA THR A 3 11.60 3.23 -6.82
C THR A 3 10.45 3.83 -7.62
N ILE A 4 9.24 3.33 -7.43
CA ILE A 4 8.05 4.04 -7.90
C ILE A 4 7.95 5.26 -6.97
N ALA A 5 8.34 6.43 -7.46
CA ALA A 5 8.05 7.68 -6.78
C ALA A 5 6.55 7.68 -6.44
N LEU A 6 6.18 8.07 -5.22
CA LEU A 6 4.79 8.12 -4.74
C LEU A 6 3.81 8.59 -5.84
N ALA A 7 4.19 9.55 -6.67
CA ALA A 7 3.47 10.01 -7.86
C ALA A 7 2.93 8.96 -8.86
N LYS A 8 3.42 7.71 -8.85
CA LYS A 8 2.96 6.61 -9.72
C LYS A 8 2.22 5.51 -8.97
N HIS A 9 1.99 5.68 -7.67
CA HIS A 9 1.14 4.77 -6.90
C HIS A 9 -0.32 4.91 -7.37
N PRO A 10 -1.09 3.83 -7.53
CA PRO A 10 -2.48 3.90 -7.98
C PRO A 10 -3.34 4.85 -7.14
N ALA A 11 -3.11 4.91 -5.82
CA ALA A 11 -3.79 5.87 -4.95
C ALA A 11 -3.47 7.35 -5.29
N ASN A 12 -2.31 7.65 -5.88
CA ASN A 12 -1.98 9.02 -6.31
C ASN A 12 -2.47 9.34 -7.73
N MET A 13 -2.89 8.33 -8.48
CA MET A 13 -3.45 8.49 -9.83
C MET A 13 -4.98 8.45 -9.85
N ASP A 14 -5.62 8.02 -8.75
CA ASP A 14 -7.07 7.95 -8.60
C ASP A 14 -7.56 9.11 -7.71
N ALA A 15 -8.42 9.98 -8.26
CA ALA A 15 -8.96 11.13 -7.53
C ALA A 15 -9.92 10.77 -6.38
N SER A 16 -10.44 9.53 -6.35
CA SER A 16 -11.26 9.01 -5.26
C SER A 16 -10.45 8.45 -4.09
N ALA A 17 -9.13 8.41 -4.24
CA ALA A 17 -8.25 7.80 -3.25
C ALA A 17 -8.37 8.49 -1.90
N HIS A 18 -8.61 7.69 -0.87
CA HIS A 18 -8.56 8.14 0.52
C HIS A 18 -8.06 7.02 1.41
N GLU A 19 -7.44 7.41 2.51
CA GLU A 19 -6.94 6.51 3.53
C GLU A 19 -8.11 5.89 4.28
N VAL A 20 -8.08 4.56 4.46
CA VAL A 20 -9.14 3.83 5.18
C VAL A 20 -8.61 3.07 6.39
N LEU A 21 -7.33 2.72 6.39
CA LEU A 21 -6.71 2.00 7.50
C LEU A 21 -5.21 2.26 7.53
N ASP A 22 -4.68 2.61 8.71
CA ASP A 22 -3.24 2.63 8.96
C ASP A 22 -2.80 1.36 9.68
N VAL A 23 -1.73 0.76 9.19
CA VAL A 23 -1.12 -0.47 9.68
C VAL A 23 0.25 -0.11 10.25
N THR A 24 0.40 -0.18 11.58
CA THR A 24 1.67 0.13 12.25
C THR A 24 2.48 -1.13 12.47
N ILE A 25 3.70 -1.18 11.93
CA ILE A 25 4.59 -2.35 12.00
C ILE A 25 5.96 -1.89 12.50
N GLY A 26 6.23 -2.15 13.78
CA GLY A 26 7.46 -1.71 14.44
C GLY A 26 7.57 -0.18 14.46
N ARG A 27 8.56 0.36 13.73
CA ARG A 27 8.78 1.81 13.57
C ARG A 27 8.25 2.37 12.24
N SER A 28 7.64 1.52 11.43
CA SER A 28 7.13 1.87 10.11
C SER A 28 5.60 1.85 10.10
N THR A 29 5.02 2.65 9.22
CA THR A 29 3.57 2.68 9.01
C THR A 29 3.30 2.42 7.54
N GLY A 30 2.41 1.47 7.26
CA GLY A 30 1.74 1.34 5.97
C GLY A 30 0.30 1.82 6.08
N THR A 31 -0.31 2.10 4.94
CA THR A 31 -1.65 2.65 4.84
C THR A 31 -2.38 1.95 3.72
N VAL A 32 -3.61 1.53 3.98
CA VAL A 32 -4.53 1.02 2.95
C VAL A 32 -5.34 2.19 2.42
N PHE A 33 -5.32 2.34 1.11
CA PHE A 33 -6.10 3.35 0.39
C PHE A 33 -7.29 2.68 -0.29
N ARG A 34 -8.49 3.25 -0.15
CA ARG A 34 -9.63 2.91 -0.99
C ARG A 34 -9.55 3.73 -2.27
N VAL A 35 -9.65 3.06 -3.41
CA VAL A 35 -9.72 3.67 -4.74
C VAL A 35 -10.98 3.21 -5.46
N THR A 36 -11.26 3.75 -6.65
CA THR A 36 -12.49 3.44 -7.42
C THR A 36 -12.66 1.92 -7.61
N ASN A 37 -11.55 1.24 -7.92
CA ASN A 37 -11.56 -0.16 -8.35
C ASN A 37 -11.24 -1.18 -7.25
N GLY A 38 -11.08 -0.78 -5.98
CA GLY A 38 -10.66 -1.71 -4.92
C GLY A 38 -9.87 -1.04 -3.81
N PHE A 39 -8.93 -1.77 -3.22
CA PHE A 39 -8.01 -1.27 -2.22
C PHE A 39 -6.57 -1.35 -2.72
N VAL A 40 -5.74 -0.42 -2.28
CA VAL A 40 -4.32 -0.37 -2.63
C VAL A 40 -3.52 -0.32 -1.33
N PRO A 41 -2.63 -1.29 -1.09
CA PRO A 41 -1.70 -1.21 0.01
C PRO A 41 -0.60 -0.20 -0.34
N GLY A 42 -0.36 0.73 0.56
CA GLY A 42 0.74 1.68 0.50
C GLY A 42 1.70 1.46 1.65
N PHE A 43 2.96 1.18 1.34
CA PHE A 43 4.05 1.17 2.31
C PHE A 43 5.27 1.81 1.67
N LYS A 44 6.11 2.50 2.45
CA LYS A 44 7.27 3.19 1.89
C LYS A 44 8.20 2.18 1.19
N GLY A 45 8.38 2.33 -0.12
CA GLY A 45 9.20 1.43 -0.94
C GLY A 45 8.44 0.25 -1.57
N MET A 46 7.20 0.00 -1.15
CA MET A 46 6.35 -1.01 -1.76
C MET A 46 5.93 -0.58 -3.18
N THR A 47 6.01 -1.52 -4.11
CA THR A 47 5.42 -1.36 -5.44
C THR A 47 3.97 -1.79 -5.38
N ALA A 48 3.07 -0.91 -5.81
CA ALA A 48 1.64 -1.23 -5.85
C ALA A 48 1.36 -2.43 -6.76
N PRO A 49 0.39 -3.28 -6.41
CA PRO A 49 0.00 -4.39 -7.27
C PRO A 49 -0.65 -3.97 -8.59
N GLY A 50 -0.55 -4.87 -9.57
CA GLY A 50 -1.32 -4.80 -10.81
C GLY A 50 -2.80 -5.20 -10.66
N TYR A 51 -3.21 -5.72 -9.50
CA TYR A 51 -4.60 -6.07 -9.18
C TYR A 51 -5.00 -5.39 -7.86
N MET A 52 -6.29 -5.11 -7.69
CA MET A 52 -6.78 -4.43 -6.49
C MET A 52 -7.31 -5.47 -5.49
N PRO A 53 -6.63 -5.72 -4.36
CA PRO A 53 -7.11 -6.62 -3.32
C PRO A 53 -8.33 -6.07 -2.55
N ASP A 54 -8.91 -6.93 -1.71
CA ASP A 54 -9.74 -6.49 -0.58
C ASP A 54 -8.87 -5.92 0.57
N VAL A 55 -9.52 -5.39 1.61
CA VAL A 55 -8.81 -4.74 2.73
C VAL A 55 -7.90 -5.72 3.47
N GLU A 56 -8.38 -6.93 3.75
CA GLU A 56 -7.66 -7.94 4.53
C GLU A 56 -6.37 -8.35 3.81
N THR A 57 -6.48 -8.67 2.52
CA THR A 57 -5.34 -8.99 1.67
C THR A 57 -4.38 -7.80 1.54
N ALA A 58 -4.90 -6.57 1.45
CA ALA A 58 -4.05 -5.38 1.43
C ALA A 58 -3.24 -5.22 2.73
N VAL A 59 -3.83 -5.52 3.89
CA VAL A 59 -3.12 -5.51 5.19
C VAL A 59 -2.04 -6.58 5.22
N GLU A 60 -2.37 -7.83 4.87
CA GLU A 60 -1.41 -8.94 4.85
C GLU A 60 -0.16 -8.62 4.02
N TRP A 61 -0.34 -7.91 2.91
CA TRP A 61 0.74 -7.52 2.04
C TRP A 61 1.64 -6.46 2.63
N ILE A 62 1.06 -5.46 3.31
CA ILE A 62 1.81 -4.44 4.02
C ILE A 62 2.67 -5.12 5.10
N GLU A 63 2.09 -6.05 5.85
CA GLU A 63 2.79 -6.83 6.87
C GLU A 63 3.92 -7.69 6.28
N ALA A 64 3.63 -8.45 5.22
CA ALA A 64 4.61 -9.29 4.55
C ALA A 64 5.79 -8.50 3.97
N PHE A 65 5.53 -7.32 3.41
CA PHE A 65 6.58 -6.45 2.88
C PHE A 65 7.42 -5.84 4.01
N ALA A 66 6.78 -5.35 5.08
CA ALA A 66 7.50 -4.83 6.22
C ALA A 66 8.38 -5.89 6.90
N ALA A 67 7.91 -7.14 6.97
CA ALA A 67 8.69 -8.27 7.47
C ALA A 67 9.92 -8.56 6.59
N GLN A 68 9.81 -8.42 5.27
CA GLN A 68 10.94 -8.57 4.34
C GLN A 68 11.95 -7.43 4.47
N GLU A 69 11.51 -6.19 4.67
CA GLU A 69 12.41 -5.04 4.86
C GLU A 69 13.13 -5.04 6.21
N ALA A 70 12.60 -5.77 7.20
CA ALA A 70 13.22 -5.91 8.53
C ALA A 70 14.26 -7.05 8.61
N ALA A 71 14.37 -7.89 7.56
CA ALA A 71 15.28 -9.03 7.48
C ALA A 71 16.61 -8.67 6.80
#